data_AF-A0A935FJX3-F1
#
_entry.id   AF-A0A935FJX3-F1
#
_cell.length_a   1.000
_cell.length_b   1.000
_cell.length_c   1.000
_cell.angle_alpha   90.00
_cell.angle_beta   90.00
_cell.angle_gamma   90.00
#
_symmetry.space_group_name_H-M   'P 1'
#
loop_
_entity.id
_entity.type
_entity.pdbx_description
1 polymer ?
#
loop_
_entity_poly.entity_id
_entity_poly.type
_entity_poly.pdbx_seq_one_letter_code
_entity_poly.pdbx_strand_id
1 'polypeptide(L)'
;MLRWHYKDALSHGRLLGLSLAWVVLCGPGRDALGQTPKPPTNLRIGAASFPNAQSTGIPAGTVLTPYTGPKVITIATTVIDSKVITGGLEIRAANVLVKNCKISGVGSGEDVIAIATESTGASVTIQDSEIDAGSGPYTGIGDINWTALRVNIYNGHRGVHCYDNCTLQDSYLHDQWAATDGTTHESAARMGQRSRFIHNTLWCNAPISLRTAVALPT
;
A
#
# COMPACT_ATOMS: atom_id res chain seq x y z
N MET A 1 -32.35 -22.95 11.33
CA MET A 1 -32.68 -21.69 12.04
C MET A 1 -31.91 -21.66 13.36
N LEU A 2 -30.72 -21.06 13.39
CA LEU A 2 -29.98 -20.84 14.63
C LEU A 2 -30.09 -19.35 15.00
N ARG A 3 -30.68 -19.08 16.17
CA ARG A 3 -30.86 -17.74 16.72
C ARG A 3 -29.58 -17.30 17.43
N TRP A 4 -29.09 -16.11 17.09
CA TRP A 4 -28.09 -15.37 17.83
C TRP A 4 -28.77 -14.58 18.95
N HIS A 5 -28.23 -14.65 20.18
CA HIS A 5 -28.57 -13.73 21.27
C HIS A 5 -27.32 -12.94 21.62
N TYR A 6 -27.34 -11.64 21.38
CA TYR A 6 -26.40 -10.69 21.98
C TYR A 6 -27.22 -9.72 22.83
N LYS A 7 -26.85 -9.58 24.10
CA LYS A 7 -27.46 -8.65 25.06
C LYS A 7 -26.52 -7.46 25.25
N ASP A 8 -27.08 -6.27 25.16
CA ASP A 8 -26.45 -5.00 25.50
C ASP A 8 -26.21 -4.85 27.02
N ALA A 9 -25.15 -4.12 27.39
CA ALA A 9 -25.09 -3.40 28.66
C ALA A 9 -24.18 -2.16 28.56
N LEU A 10 -24.77 -1.00 28.86
CA LEU A 10 -24.18 0.33 29.05
C LEU A 10 -23.39 0.41 30.38
N SER A 11 -22.38 1.28 30.49
CA SER A 11 -22.43 2.48 31.38
C SER A 11 -21.07 3.17 31.63
N HIS A 12 -21.14 4.51 31.52
CA HIS A 12 -20.44 5.64 32.16
C HIS A 12 -19.17 5.47 33.02
N GLY A 13 -18.24 6.43 32.84
CA GLY A 13 -17.25 6.81 33.86
C GLY A 13 -16.28 7.92 33.40
N ARG A 14 -16.68 9.19 33.54
CA ARG A 14 -15.78 10.37 33.47
C ARG A 14 -15.07 10.51 34.82
N LEU A 15 -13.74 10.64 34.80
CA LEU A 15 -12.95 11.10 35.95
C LEU A 15 -11.99 12.22 35.49
N LEU A 16 -12.22 13.40 36.06
CA LEU A 16 -11.33 14.56 36.04
C LEU A 16 -10.16 14.28 36.99
N GLY A 17 -8.92 14.50 36.53
CA GLY A 17 -7.70 14.38 37.32
C GLY A 17 -6.80 15.59 37.11
N LEU A 18 -6.38 16.20 38.22
CA LEU A 18 -5.82 17.54 38.35
C LEU A 18 -4.42 17.75 37.73
N SER A 19 -4.22 18.98 37.25
CA SER A 19 -2.94 19.56 36.84
C SER A 19 -2.00 19.79 38.02
N LEU A 20 -0.74 19.36 37.89
CA LEU A 20 0.40 19.89 38.64
C LEU A 20 1.29 20.69 37.69
N ALA A 21 1.32 22.01 37.90
CA ALA A 21 2.20 22.93 37.20
C ALA A 21 3.57 22.94 37.90
N TRP A 22 4.63 22.61 37.16
CA TRP A 22 6.00 22.83 37.59
C TRP A 22 6.42 24.24 37.19
N VAL A 23 6.80 25.05 38.19
CA VAL A 23 7.49 26.32 38.00
C VAL A 23 8.96 26.01 37.70
N VAL A 24 9.44 26.39 36.51
CA VAL A 24 10.87 26.41 36.19
C VAL A 24 11.31 27.87 36.14
N LEU A 25 12.19 28.25 37.06
CA LEU A 25 12.87 29.54 37.11
C LEU A 25 13.87 29.65 35.96
N CYS A 26 13.85 30.80 35.27
CA CYS A 26 14.80 31.16 34.22
C CYS A 26 16.10 31.70 34.84
N GLY A 27 17.25 31.15 34.44
CA GLY A 27 18.58 31.71 34.72
C GLY A 27 19.34 31.95 33.39
N PRO A 28 20.19 32.99 33.28
CA PRO A 28 20.86 33.32 32.03
C PRO A 28 22.30 32.78 31.93
N GLY A 29 22.65 32.33 30.71
CA GLY A 29 24.03 32.18 30.20
C GLY A 29 24.53 30.73 30.19
N ARG A 30 25.39 30.28 29.27
CA ARG A 30 25.98 30.80 28.02
C ARG A 30 26.68 29.59 27.37
N ASP A 31 26.81 29.64 26.04
CA ASP A 31 27.79 28.94 25.20
C ASP A 31 27.64 27.44 24.84
N ALA A 32 27.46 27.27 23.53
CA ALA A 32 27.88 26.18 22.62
C ALA A 32 27.61 24.71 22.99
N LEU A 33 26.88 24.01 22.10
CA LEU A 33 27.34 22.84 21.32
C LEU A 33 26.13 22.11 20.69
N GLY A 34 26.22 21.83 19.38
CA GLY A 34 25.41 20.80 18.71
C GLY A 34 24.06 21.27 18.16
N GLN A 35 23.96 21.42 16.85
CA GLN A 35 22.67 21.31 16.18
C GLN A 35 22.14 19.88 16.43
N THR A 36 21.11 19.76 17.26
CA THR A 36 20.37 18.51 17.41
C THR A 36 19.79 18.13 16.05
N PRO A 37 19.91 16.86 15.59
CA PRO A 37 19.24 16.42 14.38
C PRO A 37 17.75 16.74 14.50
N LYS A 38 17.22 17.48 13.52
CA LYS A 38 15.77 17.71 13.43
C LYS A 38 15.10 16.33 13.46
N PRO A 39 14.18 16.07 14.41
CA PRO A 39 13.41 14.83 14.39
C PRO A 39 12.78 14.69 13.00
N PRO A 40 12.76 13.49 12.39
CA PRO A 40 12.07 13.32 11.12
C PRO A 40 10.67 13.87 11.31
N THR A 41 10.29 14.81 10.46
CA THR A 41 8.95 15.36 10.43
C THR A 41 8.04 14.17 10.18
N ASN A 42 7.41 13.67 11.24
CA ASN A 42 6.19 12.91 11.13
C ASN A 42 5.26 13.79 10.30
N LEU A 43 5.13 13.47 9.02
CA LEU A 43 4.11 14.03 8.16
C LEU A 43 2.79 13.55 8.75
N ARG A 44 2.27 14.31 9.73
CA ARG A 44 0.83 14.43 9.87
C ARG A 44 0.39 15.15 8.60
N ILE A 45 0.15 14.35 7.56
CA ILE A 45 -0.61 14.78 6.40
C ILE A 45 -1.92 15.27 6.98
N GLY A 46 -2.12 16.60 6.94
CA GLY A 46 -3.41 17.17 7.24
C GLY A 46 -4.43 16.47 6.35
N ALA A 47 -5.63 16.20 6.88
CA ALA A 47 -6.75 15.54 6.20
C ALA A 47 -7.30 16.31 4.97
N ALA A 48 -6.46 17.04 4.25
CA ALA A 48 -6.81 17.93 3.15
C ALA A 48 -6.19 17.53 1.79
N SER A 49 -5.23 16.60 1.74
CA SER A 49 -4.67 16.11 0.46
C SER A 49 -4.78 14.59 0.35
N PHE A 50 -5.33 14.14 -0.79
CA PHE A 50 -5.33 12.73 -1.15
C PHE A 50 -3.88 12.20 -1.33
N PRO A 51 -3.66 10.87 -1.21
CA PRO A 51 -2.33 10.27 -1.30
C PRO A 51 -1.62 10.54 -2.64
N ASN A 52 -0.29 10.50 -2.64
CA ASN A 52 0.56 10.71 -3.81
C ASN A 52 1.90 9.98 -3.63
N ALA A 53 2.81 10.11 -4.59
CA ALA A 53 4.13 9.47 -4.57
C ALA A 53 5.00 9.85 -3.34
N GLN A 54 4.79 11.03 -2.74
CA GLN A 54 5.54 11.48 -1.56
C GLN A 54 4.97 10.96 -0.23
N SER A 55 3.72 10.50 -0.24
CA SER A 55 2.97 10.06 0.95
C SER A 55 2.64 8.57 0.98
N THR A 56 3.01 7.85 -0.08
CA THR A 56 2.77 6.42 -0.27
C THR A 56 4.03 5.74 -0.75
N GLY A 57 4.03 4.41 -0.71
CA GLY A 57 5.20 3.63 -1.08
C GLY A 57 6.19 3.54 0.08
N ILE A 58 7.45 3.37 -0.28
CA ILE A 58 8.52 3.09 0.67
C ILE A 58 8.85 4.37 1.45
N PRO A 59 8.88 4.35 2.80
CA PRO A 59 9.19 5.54 3.58
C PRO A 59 10.58 6.08 3.25
N ALA A 60 10.70 7.40 3.13
CA ALA A 60 11.97 8.04 2.83
C ALA A 60 13.05 7.64 3.85
N GLY A 61 14.24 7.28 3.36
CA GLY A 61 15.37 6.82 4.19
C GLY A 61 15.35 5.34 4.54
N THR A 62 14.35 4.57 4.09
CA THR A 62 14.37 3.11 4.23
C THR A 62 15.54 2.51 3.47
N VAL A 63 16.36 1.71 4.14
CA VAL A 63 17.46 0.95 3.52
C VAL A 63 16.93 -0.40 3.08
N LEU A 64 16.87 -0.63 1.77
CA LEU A 64 16.42 -1.90 1.21
C LEU A 64 17.58 -2.87 1.02
N THR A 65 17.30 -4.15 1.25
CA THR A 65 18.23 -5.25 0.95
C THR A 65 17.59 -6.26 0.01
N PRO A 66 18.35 -7.03 -0.79
CA PRO A 66 17.77 -8.06 -1.62
C PRO A 66 16.98 -9.09 -0.80
N TYR A 67 15.81 -9.49 -1.28
CA TYR A 67 15.09 -10.64 -0.76
C TYR A 67 15.67 -11.93 -1.34
N THR A 68 16.09 -12.84 -0.46
CA THR A 68 16.62 -14.15 -0.85
C THR A 68 15.75 -15.30 -0.34
N GLY A 69 14.56 -14.99 0.20
CA GLY A 69 13.63 -15.98 0.70
C GLY A 69 12.77 -16.60 -0.41
N PRO A 70 11.87 -17.53 -0.06
CA PRO A 70 10.98 -18.15 -1.02
C PRO A 70 9.96 -17.15 -1.56
N LYS A 71 9.54 -17.33 -2.82
CA LYS A 71 8.48 -16.54 -3.44
C LYS A 71 7.08 -17.04 -3.07
N VAL A 72 6.96 -18.35 -2.86
CA VAL A 72 5.73 -18.97 -2.37
C VAL A 72 5.79 -18.95 -0.84
N ILE A 73 4.94 -18.13 -0.23
CA ILE A 73 4.89 -17.93 1.21
C ILE A 73 3.87 -18.90 1.81
N THR A 74 4.37 -19.93 2.50
CA THR A 74 3.57 -21.02 3.08
C THR A 74 3.52 -20.99 4.61
N ILE A 75 4.30 -20.12 5.24
CA ILE A 75 4.37 -20.00 6.69
C ILE A 75 3.49 -18.85 7.15
N ALA A 76 2.53 -19.13 8.03
CA ALA A 76 1.63 -18.12 8.58
C ALA A 76 2.41 -17.06 9.37
N THR A 77 1.90 -15.83 9.43
CA THR A 77 2.53 -14.70 10.15
C THR A 77 3.93 -14.32 9.66
N THR A 78 4.35 -14.79 8.49
CA THR A 78 5.61 -14.38 7.85
C THR A 78 5.65 -12.87 7.69
N VAL A 79 6.77 -12.26 8.07
CA VAL A 79 7.03 -10.83 7.87
C VAL A 79 8.16 -10.65 6.88
N ILE A 80 7.90 -9.92 5.80
CA ILE A 80 8.91 -9.51 4.82
C ILE A 80 9.02 -7.99 4.90
N ASP A 81 10.18 -7.50 5.35
CA ASP A 81 10.40 -6.09 5.67
C ASP A 81 11.66 -5.55 4.99
N SER A 82 11.54 -4.36 4.40
CA SER A 82 12.67 -3.58 3.88
C SER A 82 13.47 -4.33 2.81
N LYS A 83 12.73 -4.96 1.88
CA LYS A 83 13.31 -5.79 0.82
C LYS A 83 13.04 -5.28 -0.59
N VAL A 84 14.01 -5.55 -1.47
CA VAL A 84 13.79 -5.58 -2.92
C VAL A 84 13.46 -7.01 -3.31
N ILE A 85 12.25 -7.22 -3.84
CA ILE A 85 11.72 -8.53 -4.23
C ILE A 85 11.55 -8.54 -5.76
N THR A 86 12.25 -9.45 -6.43
CA THR A 86 12.17 -9.60 -7.89
C THR A 86 11.47 -10.90 -8.28
N GLY A 87 10.47 -10.78 -9.16
CA GLY A 87 9.59 -11.84 -9.61
C GLY A 87 8.51 -12.23 -8.59
N GLY A 88 7.93 -11.22 -7.92
CA GLY A 88 6.67 -11.29 -7.18
C GLY A 88 6.61 -12.23 -5.97
N LEU A 89 5.41 -12.33 -5.40
CA LEU A 89 5.08 -13.21 -4.28
C LEU A 89 3.77 -13.95 -4.55
N GLU A 90 3.74 -15.23 -4.15
CA GLU A 90 2.52 -16.03 -4.08
C GLU A 90 2.23 -16.35 -2.62
N ILE A 91 1.11 -15.85 -2.10
CA ILE A 91 0.72 -15.99 -0.71
C ILE A 91 -0.21 -17.19 -0.56
N ARG A 92 0.26 -18.22 0.14
CA ARG A 92 -0.52 -19.43 0.51
C ARG A 92 -0.75 -19.54 2.01
N ALA A 93 -0.30 -18.55 2.79
CA ALA A 93 -0.32 -18.56 4.23
C ALA A 93 -1.21 -17.45 4.81
N ALA A 94 -1.69 -17.67 6.03
CA ALA A 94 -2.50 -16.67 6.74
C ALA A 94 -1.63 -15.57 7.37
N ASN A 95 -2.16 -14.35 7.39
CA ASN A 95 -1.64 -13.21 8.14
C ASN A 95 -0.20 -12.83 7.76
N VAL A 96 0.16 -12.93 6.49
CA VAL A 96 1.47 -12.46 6.00
C VAL A 96 1.51 -10.94 6.06
N LEU A 97 2.66 -10.37 6.46
CA LEU A 97 2.92 -8.94 6.43
C LEU A 97 4.08 -8.64 5.49
N VAL A 98 3.82 -7.84 4.47
CA VAL A 98 4.84 -7.30 3.56
C VAL A 98 4.89 -5.79 3.78
N LYS A 99 6.03 -5.27 4.24
CA LYS A 99 6.14 -3.83 4.54
C LYS A 99 7.47 -3.22 4.12
N ASN A 100 7.46 -1.93 3.76
CA ASN A 100 8.66 -1.20 3.34
C ASN A 100 9.39 -1.86 2.16
N CYS A 101 8.66 -2.54 1.27
CA CYS A 101 9.26 -3.33 0.19
C CYS A 101 9.13 -2.65 -1.17
N LYS A 102 10.09 -2.94 -2.05
CA LYS A 102 9.97 -2.72 -3.49
C LYS A 102 9.75 -4.07 -4.17
N ILE A 103 8.65 -4.22 -4.89
CA ILE A 103 8.23 -5.51 -5.45
C ILE A 103 8.04 -5.34 -6.94
N SER A 104 8.63 -6.23 -7.73
CA SER A 104 8.44 -6.26 -9.18
C SER A 104 8.39 -7.68 -9.72
N GLY A 105 7.86 -7.83 -10.93
CA GLY A 105 7.70 -9.12 -11.60
C GLY A 105 6.58 -9.98 -11.00
N VAL A 106 6.16 -10.99 -11.74
CA VAL A 106 4.95 -11.76 -11.43
C VAL A 106 5.22 -12.85 -10.39
N GLY A 107 4.35 -12.95 -9.39
CA GLY A 107 4.38 -14.00 -8.36
C GLY A 107 3.67 -15.27 -8.82
N SER A 108 2.45 -15.13 -9.35
CA SER A 108 1.69 -16.21 -9.97
C SER A 108 0.65 -15.64 -10.95
N GLY A 109 0.34 -16.37 -12.02
CA GLY A 109 -0.60 -15.92 -13.05
C GLY A 109 -0.16 -14.62 -13.72
N GLU A 110 -0.96 -13.56 -13.55
CA GLU A 110 -0.66 -12.19 -14.00
C GLU A 110 -0.34 -11.23 -12.84
N ASP A 111 -0.34 -11.72 -11.60
CA ASP A 111 -0.29 -10.89 -10.40
C ASP A 111 1.13 -10.79 -9.83
N VAL A 112 1.59 -9.58 -9.53
CA VAL A 112 2.85 -9.36 -8.81
C VAL A 112 2.73 -9.91 -7.38
N ILE A 113 1.61 -9.65 -6.71
CA ILE A 113 1.24 -10.26 -5.44
C ILE A 113 -0.03 -11.07 -5.67
N ALA A 114 0.14 -12.38 -5.78
CA ALA A 114 -0.95 -13.34 -5.91
C ALA A 114 -1.34 -13.90 -4.54
N ILE A 115 -2.63 -14.01 -4.25
CA ILE A 115 -3.14 -14.72 -3.07
C ILE A 115 -3.82 -15.99 -3.58
N ALA A 116 -3.31 -17.15 -3.19
CA ALA A 116 -3.80 -18.44 -3.66
C ALA A 116 -5.22 -18.70 -3.15
N THR A 117 -6.21 -18.65 -4.05
CA THR A 117 -7.63 -18.79 -3.72
C THR A 117 -8.02 -20.18 -3.20
N GLU A 118 -7.25 -21.21 -3.58
CA GLU A 118 -7.39 -22.58 -3.11
C GLU A 118 -6.80 -22.81 -1.72
N SER A 119 -5.97 -21.88 -1.23
CA SER A 119 -5.35 -21.97 0.10
C SER A 119 -6.27 -21.39 1.17
N THR A 120 -6.81 -22.27 2.02
CA THR A 120 -7.74 -21.85 3.08
C THR A 120 -7.06 -20.86 4.03
N GLY A 121 -7.64 -19.66 4.15
CA GLY A 121 -7.18 -18.63 5.07
C GLY A 121 -5.96 -17.83 4.60
N ALA A 122 -5.51 -18.00 3.36
CA ALA A 122 -4.43 -17.16 2.81
C ALA A 122 -4.83 -15.68 2.86
N SER A 123 -3.95 -14.85 3.44
CA SER A 123 -4.19 -13.42 3.59
C SER A 123 -2.90 -12.65 3.75
N VAL A 124 -2.89 -11.41 3.27
CA VAL A 124 -1.71 -10.54 3.31
C VAL A 124 -2.08 -9.10 3.64
N THR A 125 -1.26 -8.47 4.48
CA THR A 125 -1.22 -7.02 4.61
C THR A 125 0.02 -6.50 3.90
N ILE A 126 -0.15 -5.60 2.94
CA ILE A 126 0.90 -4.84 2.28
C ILE A 126 0.87 -3.41 2.80
N GLN A 127 1.98 -2.92 3.31
CA GLN A 127 2.06 -1.60 3.92
C GLN A 127 3.30 -0.85 3.47
N ASP A 128 3.17 0.46 3.19
CA ASP A 128 4.31 1.34 2.93
C ASP A 128 5.27 0.75 1.87
N SER A 129 4.72 0.24 0.76
CA SER A 129 5.48 -0.53 -0.23
C SER A 129 5.21 -0.06 -1.65
N GLU A 130 6.24 -0.15 -2.50
CA GLU A 130 6.16 0.10 -3.93
C GLU A 130 5.95 -1.22 -4.70
N ILE A 131 5.01 -1.20 -5.64
CA ILE A 131 4.73 -2.33 -6.54
C ILE A 131 4.85 -1.83 -7.98
N ASP A 132 5.81 -2.40 -8.69
CA ASP A 132 5.98 -2.22 -10.13
C ASP A 132 5.36 -3.40 -10.85
N ALA A 133 4.20 -3.20 -11.47
CA ALA A 133 3.51 -4.23 -12.22
C ALA A 133 4.15 -4.52 -13.58
N GLY A 134 5.10 -3.69 -14.05
CA GLY A 134 5.83 -3.91 -15.29
C GLY A 134 5.05 -3.62 -16.57
N SER A 135 5.69 -3.82 -17.71
CA SER A 135 5.16 -3.45 -19.03
C SER A 135 4.43 -4.61 -19.71
N GLY A 136 3.24 -4.93 -19.20
CA GLY A 136 2.45 -6.02 -19.76
C GLY A 136 1.08 -6.13 -19.10
N PRO A 137 0.34 -7.21 -19.44
CA PRO A 137 -1.01 -7.39 -18.96
C PRO A 137 -1.03 -7.91 -17.50
N TYR A 138 -0.36 -7.20 -16.60
CA TYR A 138 -0.13 -7.60 -15.22
C TYR A 138 -0.98 -6.80 -14.26
N THR A 139 -1.20 -7.39 -13.08
CA THR A 139 -1.89 -6.78 -11.95
C THR A 139 -0.92 -6.61 -10.77
N GLY A 140 -0.95 -5.46 -10.09
CA GLY A 140 -0.15 -5.26 -8.88
C GLY A 140 -0.54 -6.21 -7.74
N ILE A 141 -1.82 -6.22 -7.35
CA ILE A 141 -2.36 -7.11 -6.30
C ILE A 141 -3.63 -7.79 -6.78
N GLY A 142 -3.67 -9.12 -6.69
CA GLY A 142 -4.73 -9.96 -7.23
C GLY A 142 -5.79 -10.40 -6.22
N ASP A 143 -6.98 -10.71 -6.77
CA ASP A 143 -8.06 -11.53 -6.22
C ASP A 143 -8.59 -11.22 -4.81
N ILE A 144 -8.08 -11.85 -3.75
CA ILE A 144 -8.80 -11.94 -2.47
C ILE A 144 -7.94 -11.65 -1.24
N ASN A 145 -8.60 -11.33 -0.12
CA ASN A 145 -8.05 -11.38 1.24
C ASN A 145 -6.77 -10.55 1.46
N TRP A 146 -6.68 -9.38 0.86
CA TRP A 146 -5.57 -8.46 1.05
C TRP A 146 -5.98 -7.14 1.69
N THR A 147 -5.08 -6.58 2.48
CA THR A 147 -5.15 -5.18 2.94
C THR A 147 -3.93 -4.46 2.42
N ALA A 148 -4.12 -3.35 1.71
CA ALA A 148 -3.07 -2.51 1.17
C ALA A 148 -3.19 -1.11 1.78
N LEU A 149 -2.14 -0.69 2.50
CA LEU A 149 -2.10 0.57 3.24
C LEU A 149 -0.90 1.42 2.79
N ARG A 150 -1.16 2.64 2.30
CA ARG A 150 -0.13 3.55 1.80
C ARG A 150 0.79 2.91 0.78
N VAL A 151 0.23 2.08 -0.11
CA VAL A 151 1.00 1.49 -1.21
C VAL A 151 1.08 2.44 -2.38
N ASN A 152 2.20 2.38 -3.10
CA ASN A 152 2.39 3.04 -4.38
C ASN A 152 2.47 1.97 -5.47
N ILE A 153 1.51 1.93 -6.38
CA ILE A 153 1.44 0.93 -7.45
C ILE A 153 1.45 1.63 -8.81
N TYR A 154 2.37 1.20 -9.67
CA TYR A 154 2.54 1.76 -11.00
C TYR A 154 2.86 0.70 -12.06
N ASN A 155 2.77 1.09 -13.33
CA ASN A 155 2.80 0.18 -14.48
C ASN A 155 1.67 -0.89 -14.43
N GLY A 156 1.77 -1.92 -15.28
CA GLY A 156 0.77 -2.97 -15.47
C GLY A 156 -0.53 -2.45 -16.07
N HIS A 157 -1.32 -3.29 -16.74
CA HIS A 157 -2.65 -2.82 -17.16
C HIS A 157 -3.55 -2.59 -15.94
N ARG A 158 -3.27 -3.23 -14.79
CA ARG A 158 -4.11 -3.14 -13.58
C ARG A 158 -3.30 -2.81 -12.32
N GLY A 159 -3.75 -1.82 -11.56
CA GLY A 159 -3.21 -1.58 -10.22
C GLY A 159 -3.61 -2.69 -9.25
N VAL A 160 -4.91 -2.85 -9.02
CA VAL A 160 -5.45 -3.94 -8.18
C VAL A 160 -6.68 -4.62 -8.77
N HIS A 161 -6.82 -5.91 -8.52
CA HIS A 161 -8.04 -6.68 -8.67
C HIS A 161 -8.51 -7.12 -7.28
N CYS A 162 -9.60 -6.55 -6.79
CA CYS A 162 -10.28 -7.11 -5.62
C CYS A 162 -11.51 -7.86 -6.11
N TYR A 163 -11.45 -9.19 -6.14
CA TYR A 163 -12.64 -10.02 -6.30
C TYR A 163 -13.44 -10.10 -4.99
N ASP A 164 -12.75 -10.30 -3.85
CA ASP A 164 -13.41 -10.40 -2.55
C ASP A 164 -12.56 -10.04 -1.33
N ASN A 165 -13.17 -9.38 -0.34
CA ASN A 165 -12.62 -9.12 1.00
C ASN A 165 -11.24 -8.44 0.96
N CYS A 166 -11.20 -7.26 0.33
CA CYS A 166 -9.98 -6.48 0.26
C CYS A 166 -10.17 -5.03 0.69
N THR A 167 -9.13 -4.47 1.31
CA THR A 167 -9.09 -3.07 1.71
C THR A 167 -7.93 -2.38 1.00
N LEU A 168 -8.22 -1.30 0.28
CA LEU A 168 -7.21 -0.39 -0.27
C LEU A 168 -7.39 0.95 0.43
N GLN A 169 -6.38 1.38 1.18
CA GLN A 169 -6.48 2.57 2.00
C GLN A 169 -5.26 3.46 1.88
N ASP A 170 -5.48 4.77 1.82
CA ASP A 170 -4.44 5.80 1.84
C ASP A 170 -3.37 5.59 0.75
N SER A 171 -3.74 4.99 -0.39
CA SER A 171 -2.82 4.48 -1.41
C SER A 171 -2.88 5.27 -2.72
N TYR A 172 -1.83 5.13 -3.53
CA TYR A 172 -1.67 5.81 -4.82
C TYR A 172 -1.44 4.79 -5.94
N LEU A 173 -2.38 4.73 -6.90
CA LEU A 173 -2.31 3.87 -8.08
C LEU A 173 -2.23 4.77 -9.30
N HIS A 174 -1.21 4.61 -10.14
CA HIS A 174 -0.95 5.52 -11.26
C HIS A 174 -0.15 4.87 -12.39
N ASP A 175 -0.01 5.58 -13.52
CA ASP A 175 0.86 5.22 -14.65
C ASP A 175 0.69 3.76 -15.12
N GLN A 176 -0.55 3.30 -15.31
CA GLN A 176 -0.80 1.96 -15.85
C GLN A 176 -0.13 1.81 -17.21
N TRP A 177 0.39 0.63 -17.50
CA TRP A 177 0.90 0.34 -18.83
C TRP A 177 -0.26 0.30 -19.83
N ALA A 178 -0.17 1.12 -20.89
CA ALA A 178 -1.08 1.08 -22.03
C ALA A 178 -0.46 0.29 -23.18
N ALA A 179 -1.18 -0.73 -23.66
CA ALA A 179 -0.81 -1.40 -24.90
C ALA A 179 -1.02 -0.44 -26.08
N THR A 180 -0.01 -0.34 -26.95
CA THR A 180 -0.07 0.57 -28.11
C THR A 180 -1.06 0.13 -29.18
N ASP A 181 -1.47 -1.14 -29.17
CA ASP A 181 -2.46 -1.72 -30.08
C ASP A 181 -3.91 -1.52 -29.62
N GLY A 182 -4.12 -0.97 -28.41
CA GLY A 182 -5.45 -0.72 -27.85
C GLY A 182 -6.23 -1.98 -27.47
N THR A 183 -5.56 -3.13 -27.32
CA THR A 183 -6.21 -4.41 -27.02
C THR A 183 -6.43 -4.66 -25.53
N THR A 184 -5.78 -3.88 -24.65
CA THR A 184 -5.86 -4.04 -23.20
C THR A 184 -6.66 -2.92 -22.58
N HIS A 185 -7.57 -3.26 -21.66
CA HIS A 185 -8.31 -2.30 -20.87
C HIS A 185 -7.59 -2.00 -19.56
N GLU A 186 -7.08 -0.78 -19.42
CA GLU A 186 -6.39 -0.30 -18.23
C GLU A 186 -7.37 -0.08 -17.08
N SER A 187 -6.93 -0.35 -15.85
CA SER A 187 -7.75 -0.14 -14.67
C SER A 187 -6.88 0.16 -13.46
N ALA A 188 -7.02 1.33 -12.86
CA ALA A 188 -6.39 1.57 -11.56
C ALA A 188 -6.85 0.50 -10.55
N ALA A 189 -8.16 0.23 -10.48
CA ALA A 189 -8.69 -0.80 -9.61
C ALA A 189 -9.95 -1.46 -10.17
N ARG A 190 -10.11 -2.76 -9.90
CA ARG A 190 -11.36 -3.50 -10.08
C ARG A 190 -11.91 -3.91 -8.72
N MET A 191 -13.21 -3.70 -8.52
CA MET A 191 -13.89 -3.91 -7.25
C MET A 191 -14.98 -4.96 -7.39
N GLY A 192 -14.88 -6.00 -6.59
CA GLY A 192 -15.85 -7.06 -6.42
C GLY A 192 -16.57 -6.90 -5.09
N GLN A 193 -16.75 -8.01 -4.36
CA GLN A 193 -17.52 -8.02 -3.12
C GLN A 193 -16.65 -7.67 -1.92
N ARG A 194 -17.29 -7.12 -0.86
CA ARG A 194 -16.63 -6.80 0.42
C ARG A 194 -15.37 -5.93 0.27
N SER A 195 -15.25 -5.18 -0.83
CA SER A 195 -14.15 -4.27 -1.09
C SER A 195 -14.34 -2.96 -0.32
N ARG A 196 -13.27 -2.45 0.29
CA ARG A 196 -13.26 -1.16 1.00
C ARG A 196 -12.14 -0.28 0.46
N PHE A 197 -12.49 0.72 -0.36
CA PHE A 197 -11.52 1.68 -0.88
C PHE A 197 -11.69 3.02 -0.16
N ILE A 198 -10.68 3.44 0.60
CA ILE A 198 -10.78 4.54 1.55
C ILE A 198 -9.62 5.52 1.30
N HIS A 199 -9.95 6.77 0.93
CA HIS A 199 -8.99 7.87 0.83
C HIS A 199 -7.77 7.52 -0.07
N ASN A 200 -8.02 7.03 -1.29
CA ASN A 200 -6.97 6.71 -2.26
C ASN A 200 -6.92 7.74 -3.38
N THR A 201 -5.76 7.90 -4.00
CA THR A 201 -5.65 8.50 -5.34
C THR A 201 -5.56 7.39 -6.36
N LEU A 202 -6.59 7.27 -7.20
CA LEU A 202 -6.66 6.27 -8.26
C LEU A 202 -6.59 7.00 -9.60
N TRP A 203 -5.41 7.06 -10.18
CA TRP A 203 -5.17 7.71 -11.46
C TRP A 203 -5.09 6.67 -12.57
N CYS A 204 -5.92 6.83 -13.59
CA CYS A 204 -5.83 6.13 -14.87
C CYS A 204 -5.10 6.99 -15.90
N ASN A 205 -3.83 7.31 -15.64
CA ASN A 205 -2.98 8.10 -16.53
C ASN A 205 -1.95 7.22 -17.23
N ALA A 206 -2.44 6.19 -17.92
CA ALA A 206 -1.55 5.38 -18.73
C ALA A 206 -0.75 6.31 -19.67
N PRO A 207 0.60 6.20 -19.72
CA PRO A 207 1.39 7.08 -20.54
C PRO A 207 1.04 6.78 -21.98
N ILE A 208 0.18 7.62 -22.56
CA ILE A 208 -0.08 7.60 -23.98
C ILE A 208 1.25 7.84 -24.67
N SER A 209 1.78 6.82 -25.34
CA SER A 209 2.69 7.03 -26.45
C SER A 209 1.90 7.86 -27.47
N LEU A 210 2.02 9.18 -27.39
CA LEU A 210 1.44 10.13 -28.33
C LEU A 210 1.73 9.61 -29.73
N ARG A 211 0.66 9.15 -30.39
CA ARG A 211 0.66 8.94 -31.83
C ARG A 211 1.16 10.25 -32.45
N THR A 212 2.14 10.10 -33.33
CA THR A 212 2.54 11.02 -34.40
C THR A 212 1.78 12.35 -34.40
N ALA A 213 2.48 13.46 -34.18
CA ALA A 213 1.96 14.76 -34.55
C ALA A 213 1.46 14.69 -36.00
N VAL A 214 0.14 14.70 -36.19
CA VAL A 214 -0.44 15.01 -37.50
C VAL A 214 -0.12 16.48 -37.71
N ALA A 215 0.96 16.74 -38.45
CA ALA A 215 1.20 18.06 -38.99
C ALA A 215 -0.03 18.40 -39.85
N LEU A 216 -0.78 19.43 -39.44
CA LEU A 216 -1.77 20.04 -40.32
C LEU A 216 -1.01 20.56 -41.55
N PRO A 217 -1.42 20.20 -42.78
CA PRO A 217 -0.81 20.78 -43.96
C PRO A 217 -1.03 22.30 -43.94
N THR A 218 0.04 23.04 -44.18
CA THR A 218 0.06 24.49 -44.38
C THR A 218 -0.77 24.91 -45.58
#